data_AF-A0A830EC37-F1
#
_entry.id   AF-A0A830EC37-F1
#
_cell.length_a   1.000
_cell.length_b   1.000
_cell.length_c   1.000
_cell.angle_alpha   90.00
_cell.angle_beta   90.00
_cell.angle_gamma   90.00
#
_symmetry.space_group_name_H-M   'P 1'
#
loop_
_entity.id
_entity.type
_entity.pdbx_description
1 polymer ?
#
loop_
_entity_poly.entity_id
_entity_poly.type
_entity_poly.pdbx_seq_one_letter_code
_entity_poly.pdbx_strand_id
1 'polypeptide(L)'
;MSADANYSWGELREECRSNSTRPLIKHREQTPLQKAHNTRMNEDYNQRWMSETGFSQLKEDDGEKLRSGSWHGQFRELTRKCIVHNLTQAAS
;
A
#
# COMPACT_ATOMS: atom_id res chain seq x y z
N MET A 1 10.98 6.73 8.91
CA MET A 1 10.70 5.28 9.00
C MET A 1 9.35 5.05 8.34
N SER A 2 9.30 4.54 7.11
CA SER A 2 8.03 4.19 6.48
C SER A 2 7.36 3.08 7.30
N ALA A 3 6.06 3.20 7.57
CA ALA A 3 5.31 2.32 8.47
C ALA A 3 5.40 0.82 8.10
N ASP A 4 5.77 0.51 6.86
CA ASP A 4 6.01 -0.85 6.34
C ASP A 4 7.27 -1.53 6.87
N ALA A 5 8.24 -0.78 7.38
CA ALA A 5 9.53 -1.34 7.79
C ALA A 5 9.42 -2.33 8.96
N ASN A 6 8.29 -2.36 9.68
CA ASN A 6 8.11 -3.22 10.85
C ASN A 6 7.14 -4.40 10.64
N TYR A 7 6.40 -4.44 9.52
CA TYR A 7 5.45 -5.52 9.23
C TYR A 7 6.06 -6.55 8.28
N SER A 8 5.88 -7.83 8.60
CA SER A 8 6.32 -8.93 7.74
C SER A 8 5.18 -9.35 6.81
N TRP A 9 5.23 -8.91 5.55
CA TRP A 9 4.33 -9.37 4.48
C TRP A 9 4.65 -10.79 3.99
N GLY A 10 4.98 -11.71 4.90
CA GLY A 10 5.38 -13.09 4.59
C GLY A 10 4.29 -13.86 3.86
N GLU A 11 3.13 -13.97 4.49
CA GLU A 11 1.95 -14.68 3.98
C GLU A 11 1.52 -14.14 2.61
N LEU A 12 1.42 -12.82 2.47
CA LEU A 12 1.07 -12.19 1.20
C LEU A 12 2.07 -12.51 0.08
N ARG A 13 3.38 -12.55 0.38
CA ARG A 13 4.39 -12.94 -0.62
C ARG A 13 4.26 -14.42 -1.02
N GLU A 14 3.93 -15.30 -0.08
CA GLU A 14 3.69 -16.71 -0.36
C GLU A 14 2.44 -16.91 -1.21
N GLU A 15 1.36 -16.20 -0.89
CA GLU A 15 0.13 -16.18 -1.68
C GLU A 15 0.34 -15.63 -3.09
N CYS A 16 1.11 -14.54 -3.25
CA CYS A 16 1.47 -14.07 -4.59
C CYS A 16 2.21 -15.16 -5.38
N ARG A 17 3.21 -15.81 -4.75
CA ARG A 17 3.99 -16.87 -5.39
C ARG A 17 3.13 -18.09 -5.75
N SER A 18 2.19 -18.49 -4.89
CA SER A 18 1.26 -19.59 -5.16
C SER A 18 0.34 -19.27 -6.34
N ASN A 19 -0.07 -17.99 -6.46
CA ASN A 19 -0.81 -17.46 -7.61
C ASN A 19 0.09 -17.10 -8.82
N SER A 20 1.32 -17.62 -8.88
CA SER A 20 2.29 -17.35 -9.96
C SER A 20 2.58 -15.87 -10.23
N THR A 21 2.34 -15.01 -9.24
CA THR A 21 2.56 -13.56 -9.28
C THR A 21 3.85 -13.21 -8.56
N ARG A 22 4.77 -12.50 -9.22
CA ARG A 22 6.03 -12.05 -8.59
C ARG A 22 5.72 -10.91 -7.62
N PRO A 23 5.92 -11.07 -6.28
CA PRO A 23 5.69 -9.97 -5.37
C PRO A 23 6.79 -8.91 -5.50
N LEU A 24 6.39 -7.65 -5.66
CA LEU A 24 7.29 -6.50 -5.62
C LEU A 24 7.34 -5.86 -4.22
N ILE A 25 7.24 -6.65 -3.16
CA ILE A 25 7.23 -6.15 -1.78
C ILE A 25 8.56 -6.47 -1.10
N LYS A 26 9.32 -5.43 -0.70
CA LYS A 26 10.61 -5.59 0.00
C LYS A 26 10.45 -6.39 1.30
N HIS A 27 11.48 -7.16 1.64
CA HIS A 27 11.62 -7.75 2.95
C HIS A 27 12.01 -6.69 3.97
N ARG A 28 11.54 -6.86 5.20
CA ARG A 28 12.16 -6.21 6.35
C ARG A 28 13.58 -6.75 6.49
N GLU A 29 14.59 -5.87 6.51
CA GLU A 29 16.01 -6.25 6.47
C GLU A 29 16.53 -6.68 7.85
N GLN A 30 16.04 -7.81 8.36
CA GLN A 30 16.53 -8.38 9.63
C GLN A 30 17.72 -9.32 9.41
N THR A 31 17.86 -9.90 8.22
CA THR A 31 18.92 -10.86 7.88
C THR A 31 19.68 -10.45 6.60
N PRO A 32 20.95 -10.88 6.45
CA PRO A 32 21.72 -10.66 5.23
C PRO A 32 21.03 -11.24 3.97
N LEU A 33 20.31 -12.36 4.12
CA LEU A 33 19.57 -12.98 3.03
C LEU A 33 18.42 -12.08 2.54
N GLN A 34 17.68 -11.46 3.47
CA GLN A 34 16.61 -10.52 3.14
C GLN A 34 17.14 -9.27 2.45
N LYS A 35 18.30 -8.77 2.91
CA LYS A 35 18.99 -7.65 2.28
C LYS A 35 19.41 -7.99 0.84
N ALA A 36 20.01 -9.15 0.62
CA ALA A 36 20.38 -9.63 -0.72
C ALA A 36 19.16 -9.80 -1.63
N HIS A 37 18.04 -10.32 -1.09
CA HIS A 37 16.79 -10.41 -1.84
C HIS A 37 16.27 -9.03 -2.26
N ASN A 38 16.29 -8.04 -1.36
CA ASN A 38 15.90 -6.66 -1.67
C ASN A 38 16.79 -6.04 -2.75
N THR A 39 18.10 -6.25 -2.70
CA THR A 39 19.04 -5.76 -3.73
C THR A 39 18.77 -6.39 -5.11
N ARG A 40 18.23 -7.61 -5.16
CA ARG A 40 17.87 -8.29 -6.42
C ARG A 40 16.50 -7.88 -6.98
N MET A 41 15.70 -7.11 -6.23
CA MET A 41 14.44 -6.58 -6.73
C MET A 41 14.73 -5.41 -7.69
N ASN A 42 14.05 -5.39 -8.84
CA ASN A 42 14.21 -4.32 -9.83
C ASN A 42 13.71 -2.98 -9.27
N GLU A 43 14.24 -1.86 -9.79
CA GLU A 43 13.88 -0.50 -9.38
C GLU A 43 12.43 -0.12 -9.69
N ASP A 44 11.66 -0.98 -10.37
CA ASP A 44 10.22 -0.78 -10.64
C ASP A 44 9.37 -0.62 -9.36
N TYR A 45 9.94 -0.88 -8.18
CA TYR A 45 9.38 -0.47 -6.88
C TYR A 45 9.66 1.00 -6.55
N ASN A 46 9.42 1.92 -7.50
CA ASN A 46 9.66 3.35 -7.35
C ASN A 46 8.37 4.19 -7.38
N GLN A 47 7.20 3.57 -7.48
CA GLN A 47 5.91 4.28 -7.59
C GLN A 47 5.09 4.29 -6.29
N ARG A 48 5.56 3.64 -5.23
CA ARG A 48 4.84 3.57 -3.94
C ARG A 48 4.59 4.94 -3.32
N TRP A 49 5.52 5.89 -3.51
CA TRP A 49 5.36 7.25 -3.02
C TRP A 49 4.08 7.89 -3.57
N MET A 50 3.67 7.57 -4.81
CA MET A 50 2.43 8.10 -5.38
C MET A 50 1.20 7.67 -4.58
N SER A 51 1.14 6.39 -4.17
CA SER A 51 0.06 5.91 -3.30
C SER A 51 0.13 6.55 -1.92
N GLU A 52 1.31 6.68 -1.32
CA GLU A 52 1.48 7.33 -0.01
C GLU A 52 1.08 8.81 -0.03
N THR A 53 1.43 9.54 -1.10
CA THR A 53 1.01 10.92 -1.32
C THR A 53 -0.50 11.01 -1.53
N GLY A 54 -1.08 10.17 -2.40
CA GLY A 54 -2.52 10.16 -2.64
C GLY A 54 -3.34 9.86 -1.37
N PHE A 55 -2.90 8.89 -0.56
CA PHE A 55 -3.55 8.59 0.72
C PHE A 55 -3.33 9.69 1.78
N SER A 56 -2.20 10.38 1.77
CA SER A 56 -1.98 11.54 2.65
C SER A 56 -2.94 12.67 2.31
N GLN A 57 -3.06 13.01 1.02
CA GLN A 57 -3.99 14.05 0.54
C GLN A 57 -5.44 13.68 0.88
N LEU A 58 -5.83 12.43 0.65
CA LEU A 58 -7.17 11.93 1.00
C LEU A 58 -7.49 12.10 2.49
N LYS A 59 -6.50 11.91 3.37
CA LYS A 59 -6.67 12.10 4.81
C LYS A 59 -6.78 13.58 5.20
N GLU A 60 -6.06 14.46 4.51
CA GLU A 60 -6.17 15.90 4.72
C GLU A 60 -7.56 16.43 4.30
N ASP A 61 -8.07 15.96 3.15
CA ASP A 61 -9.36 16.41 2.61
C ASP A 61 -10.56 15.80 3.34
N ASP A 62 -10.60 14.47 3.50
CA ASP A 62 -11.77 13.71 3.99
C ASP A 62 -11.64 13.23 5.46
N GLY A 63 -10.52 13.55 6.10
CA GLY A 63 -10.20 13.06 7.44
C GLY A 63 -9.80 11.58 7.49
N GLU A 64 -8.99 11.22 8.49
CA GLU A 64 -8.43 9.88 8.64
C GLU A 64 -9.46 8.80 9.03
N LYS A 65 -10.52 9.18 9.74
CA LYS A 65 -11.45 8.20 10.34
C LYS A 65 -12.41 7.62 9.31
N LEU A 66 -12.69 6.32 9.45
CA LEU A 66 -13.79 5.63 8.81
C LEU A 66 -14.93 5.46 9.84
N ARG A 67 -16.16 5.65 9.39
CA ARG A 67 -17.35 5.61 10.26
C ARG A 67 -17.92 4.21 10.39
N SER A 68 -17.72 3.36 9.37
CA SER A 68 -18.22 1.98 9.44
C SER A 68 -17.43 1.11 10.43
N GLY A 69 -18.14 0.33 11.25
CA GLY A 69 -17.55 -0.70 12.12
C GLY A 69 -17.35 -2.05 11.44
N SER A 70 -17.86 -2.24 10.21
CA SER A 70 -17.73 -3.51 9.46
C SER A 70 -16.65 -3.40 8.40
N TRP A 71 -15.91 -4.48 8.14
CA TRP A 71 -14.86 -4.49 7.13
C TRP A 71 -15.38 -4.10 5.73
N HIS A 72 -16.49 -4.71 5.27
CA HIS A 72 -17.09 -4.36 3.99
C HIS A 72 -17.56 -2.91 3.91
N GLY A 73 -18.08 -2.36 5.01
CA GLY A 73 -18.50 -0.97 5.05
C GLY A 73 -17.32 0.00 5.04
N GLN A 74 -16.24 -0.31 5.75
CA GLN A 74 -14.98 0.44 5.72
C GLN A 74 -14.38 0.47 4.33
N PHE A 75 -14.35 -0.70 3.66
CA PHE A 75 -13.88 -0.81 2.28
C PHE A 75 -14.69 0.10 1.34
N ARG A 76 -16.03 0.01 1.39
CA ARG A 76 -16.91 0.85 0.57
C ARG A 76 -16.76 2.34 0.85
N GLU A 77 -16.60 2.71 2.12
CA GLU A 77 -16.40 4.10 2.53
C GLU A 77 -15.08 4.64 1.95
N LEU A 78 -13.99 3.89 2.08
CA LEU A 78 -12.69 4.25 1.51
C LEU A 78 -12.76 4.37 -0.02
N THR A 79 -13.39 3.40 -0.70
CA THR A 79 -13.55 3.45 -2.17
C THR A 79 -14.28 4.71 -2.61
N ARG A 80 -15.34 5.11 -1.90
CA ARG A 80 -16.08 6.34 -2.21
C ARG A 80 -15.23 7.59 -2.04
N LYS A 81 -14.46 7.70 -0.94
CA LYS A 81 -13.52 8.80 -0.72
C LYS A 81 -12.53 8.91 -1.88
N CYS A 82 -11.88 7.80 -2.27
CA CYS A 82 -10.96 7.77 -3.41
C CYS A 82 -11.59 8.22 -4.73
N ILE A 83 -12.82 7.76 -5.02
CA ILE A 83 -13.52 8.15 -6.26
C ILE A 83 -13.82 9.64 -6.26
N VAL A 84 -14.36 10.18 -5.16
CA VAL A 84 -14.67 11.61 -5.05
C VAL A 84 -13.41 12.45 -5.18
N HIS A 85 -12.34 12.10 -4.46
CA HIS A 85 -11.05 12.80 -4.56
C HIS A 85 -10.52 12.82 -6.00
N ASN A 86 -10.51 11.68 -6.68
CA ASN A 86 -10.06 11.61 -8.08
C ASN A 86 -10.91 12.46 -9.03
N LEU A 87 -12.24 12.50 -8.83
CA LEU A 87 -13.14 13.33 -9.63
C LEU A 87 -12.91 14.83 -9.37
N THR A 88 -12.72 15.22 -8.11
CA THR A 88 -12.42 16.61 -7.74
C THR A 88 -11.10 17.07 -8.37
N GLN A 89 -10.06 16.22 -8.31
CA GLN A 89 -8.75 16.51 -8.93
C GLN A 89 -8.83 16.59 -10.47
N ALA A 90 -9.69 15.79 -11.11
CA ALA A 90 -9.88 15.83 -12.55
C ALA A 90 -10.72 17.01 -13.05
N ALA A 91 -11.56 17.59 -12.17
CA ALA A 91 -12.41 18.73 -12.47
C ALA A 91 -11.74 20.09 -12.18
N SER A 92 -10.57 20.09 -11.53
CA SER A 92 -9.78 21.28 -11.19
C SER A 92 -8.74 21.58 -12.26
#